data_AF-A0A661UVI0-F1
#
_entry.id   AF-A0A661UVI0-F1
#
_cell.length_a   1.000
_cell.length_b   1.000
_cell.length_c   1.000
_cell.angle_alpha   90.00
_cell.angle_beta   90.00
_cell.angle_gamma   90.00
#
_symmetry.space_group_name_H-M   'P 1'
#
loop_
_entity.id
_entity.type
_entity.pdbx_description
1 polymer ?
#
loop_
_entity_poly.entity_id
_entity_poly.type
_entity_poly.pdbx_seq_one_letter_code
_entity_poly.pdbx_strand_id
1 'polypeptide(L)'
;MIKFEGKRLDPATIRVLVSGTMIEGATLGQWWGKQSRDLRESFMRTIRTSMNNGESLTQATVRIVGGTVDGVAVPGVMKTTKAKANALAATAMNRVSNEAALRTFQENSDVIKAVTQVSTLDNKTSDICIAYSGQTWNVETLQPVPPSRLPFNSGPPRHFNCRSRLRPVTKSFKELGIDAKEIPPGTRASMDGQVPADITFDEFLVKKSETFQNKLLGKKRAQLWRDKEITLTQLVDFRGFPLTLEQLENQIGDK
;
A
#
# COMPACT_ATOMS: atom_id res chain seq x y z
N MET A 1 33.39 9.65 -5.49
CA MET A 1 32.65 8.43 -5.06
C MET A 1 31.82 8.79 -3.84
N ILE A 2 30.51 8.96 -4.00
CA ILE A 2 29.60 9.17 -2.86
C ILE A 2 29.37 7.79 -2.25
N LYS A 3 29.90 7.55 -1.04
CA LYS A 3 29.66 6.33 -0.29
C LYS A 3 28.24 6.39 0.27
N PHE A 4 27.31 5.64 -0.33
CA PHE A 4 26.06 5.30 0.32
C PHE A 4 26.36 4.24 1.38
N GLU A 5 26.69 4.67 2.60
CA GLU A 5 26.62 3.79 3.77
C GLU A 5 25.14 3.57 4.07
N GLY A 6 24.59 2.48 3.55
CA GLY A 6 23.27 2.00 3.96
C GLY A 6 23.30 1.71 5.46
N LYS A 7 22.84 2.65 6.28
CA LYS A 7 22.55 2.38 7.69
C LYS A 7 21.64 1.15 7.74
N ARG A 8 22.16 0.03 8.28
CA ARG A 8 21.28 -1.07 8.73
C ARG A 8 20.24 -0.42 9.62
N LEU A 9 18.96 -0.75 9.40
CA LEU A 9 17.87 -0.27 10.24
C LEU A 9 18.28 -0.45 11.71
N ASP A 10 18.42 0.67 12.41
CA ASP A 10 18.85 0.68 13.80
C ASP A 10 17.83 -0.15 14.60
N PRO A 11 18.27 -1.04 15.51
CA PRO A 11 17.40 -1.66 16.50
C PRO A 11 16.45 -0.68 17.22
N ALA A 12 16.78 0.61 17.31
CA ALA A 12 15.89 1.68 17.74
C ALA A 12 14.80 2.00 16.69
N THR A 13 15.12 2.13 15.40
CA THR A 13 14.13 2.22 14.30
C THR A 13 13.19 1.00 14.28
N ILE A 14 13.72 -0.19 14.58
CA ILE A 14 12.91 -1.42 14.79
C ILE A 14 12.07 -1.35 16.07
N ARG A 15 12.59 -0.73 17.14
CA ARG A 15 11.85 -0.53 18.40
C ARG A 15 10.80 0.57 18.32
N VAL A 16 10.91 1.58 17.47
CA VAL A 16 9.86 2.59 17.31
C VAL A 16 8.72 2.10 16.39
N LEU A 17 8.91 1.02 15.62
CA LEU A 17 7.79 0.23 15.03
C LEU A 17 6.89 -0.42 16.11
N VAL A 18 7.27 -0.36 17.40
CA VAL A 18 6.64 -1.12 18.49
C VAL A 18 5.51 -0.35 19.17
N SER A 19 5.45 0.98 19.08
CA SER A 19 4.43 1.78 19.77
C SER A 19 3.45 2.42 18.78
N GLY A 20 2.33 1.74 18.52
CA GLY A 20 1.13 2.41 18.03
C GLY A 20 0.68 2.13 16.60
N THR A 21 1.33 1.27 15.81
CA THR A 21 0.74 0.86 14.53
C THR A 21 -0.34 -0.18 14.67
N MET A 22 -1.48 0.28 15.21
CA MET A 22 -2.74 -0.32 14.84
C MET A 22 -2.90 -0.21 13.32
N ILE A 23 -3.55 -1.22 12.73
CA ILE A 23 -3.90 -1.20 11.31
C ILE A 23 -4.97 -0.12 11.15
N GLU A 24 -4.52 1.12 10.98
CA GLU A 24 -5.37 2.31 10.93
C GLU A 24 -5.75 2.63 9.49
N GLY A 25 -7.00 3.02 9.34
CA GLY A 25 -7.74 3.09 8.09
C GLY A 25 -9.19 2.77 8.43
N ALA A 26 -10.15 3.48 7.84
CA ALA A 26 -11.53 3.49 8.33
C ALA A 26 -12.12 2.07 8.50
N THR A 27 -11.79 1.11 7.63
CA THR A 27 -12.24 -0.27 7.73
C THR A 27 -11.39 -1.15 8.66
N LEU A 28 -10.07 -0.99 8.64
CA LEU A 28 -9.15 -1.86 9.38
C LEU A 28 -9.12 -1.51 10.87
N GLY A 29 -9.09 -0.22 11.18
CA GLY A 29 -9.09 0.28 12.56
C GLY A 29 -10.40 -0.03 13.27
N GLN A 30 -11.54 0.15 12.58
CA GLN A 30 -12.85 -0.25 13.10
C GLN A 30 -12.94 -1.75 13.38
N TRP A 31 -12.39 -2.60 12.51
CA TRP A 31 -12.40 -4.04 12.72
C TRP A 31 -11.56 -4.44 13.93
N TRP A 32 -10.36 -3.87 14.08
CA TRP A 32 -9.49 -4.12 15.23
C TRP A 32 -10.05 -3.53 16.54
N GLY A 33 -10.74 -2.40 16.49
CA GLY A 33 -11.39 -1.79 17.65
C GLY A 33 -12.45 -2.69 18.28
N LYS A 34 -13.02 -3.64 17.51
CA LYS A 34 -13.96 -4.65 18.01
C LYS A 34 -13.28 -5.85 18.68
N GLN A 35 -11.94 -5.97 18.60
CA GLN A 35 -11.20 -7.10 19.17
C GLN A 35 -10.69 -6.76 20.58
N SER A 36 -10.57 -7.78 21.43
CA SER A 36 -9.98 -7.60 22.75
C SER A 36 -8.55 -7.06 22.65
N ARG A 37 -8.13 -6.28 23.64
CA ARG A 37 -6.77 -5.74 23.70
C ARG A 37 -5.72 -6.86 23.70
N ASP A 38 -5.94 -7.90 24.50
CA ASP A 38 -5.00 -9.02 24.61
C ASP A 38 -4.85 -9.80 23.29
N LEU A 39 -5.95 -9.96 22.55
CA LEU A 39 -5.93 -10.60 21.23
C LEU A 39 -5.14 -9.76 20.23
N ARG A 40 -5.35 -8.43 20.22
CA ARG A 40 -4.59 -7.49 19.39
C ARG A 40 -3.09 -7.56 19.69
N GLU A 41 -2.73 -7.49 20.97
CA GLU A 41 -1.34 -7.53 21.40
C GLU A 41 -0.68 -8.88 21.07
N SER A 42 -1.37 -9.99 21.33
CA SER A 42 -0.87 -11.34 21.01
C SER A 42 -0.67 -11.52 19.51
N PHE A 43 -1.65 -11.11 18.70
CA PHE A 43 -1.54 -11.13 17.25
C PHE A 43 -0.35 -10.31 16.74
N MET A 44 -0.20 -9.07 17.21
CA MET A 44 0.91 -8.20 16.78
C MET A 44 2.28 -8.75 17.23
N ARG A 45 2.38 -9.36 18.42
CA ARG A 45 3.58 -10.07 18.84
C ARG A 45 3.91 -11.22 17.89
N THR A 46 2.92 -12.04 17.54
CA THR A 46 3.11 -13.15 16.59
C THR A 46 3.64 -12.68 15.24
N ILE A 47 3.04 -11.63 14.65
CA ILE A 47 3.51 -11.06 13.38
C ILE A 47 4.94 -10.55 13.49
N ARG A 48 5.28 -9.84 14.56
CA ARG A 48 6.65 -9.34 14.79
C ARG A 48 7.65 -10.47 14.89
N THR A 49 7.33 -11.52 15.64
CA THR A 49 8.17 -12.73 15.72
C THR A 49 8.39 -13.34 14.34
N SER A 50 7.32 -13.52 13.55
CA SER A 50 7.45 -14.05 12.20
C SER A 50 8.34 -13.18 11.30
N MET A 51 8.16 -11.87 11.31
CA MET A 51 8.98 -10.97 10.49
C MET A 51 10.44 -10.94 10.94
N ASN A 52 10.71 -10.96 12.25
CA ASN A 52 12.07 -11.00 12.79
C ASN A 52 12.78 -12.32 12.45
N ASN A 53 12.03 -13.42 12.40
CA ASN A 53 12.55 -14.73 12.04
C ASN A 53 12.67 -14.95 10.52
N GLY A 54 12.27 -13.98 9.69
CA GLY A 54 12.26 -14.13 8.24
C GLY A 54 11.24 -15.15 7.73
N GLU A 55 10.19 -15.41 8.50
CA GLU A 55 9.16 -16.39 8.15
C GLU A 55 8.30 -15.93 6.97
N SER A 56 7.89 -16.90 6.15
CA SER A 56 6.93 -16.70 5.07
C SER A 56 5.53 -16.35 5.61
N LEU A 57 4.71 -15.75 4.74
CA LEU A 57 3.29 -15.50 5.03
C LEU A 57 2.55 -16.78 5.46
N THR A 58 2.90 -17.94 4.89
CA THR A 58 2.30 -19.24 5.25
C THR A 58 2.65 -19.62 6.68
N GLN A 59 3.92 -19.50 7.08
CA GLN A 59 4.36 -19.79 8.45
C GLN A 59 3.70 -18.81 9.44
N ALA A 60 3.67 -17.51 9.13
CA ALA A 60 2.96 -16.52 9.96
C ALA A 60 1.46 -16.84 10.10
N THR A 61 0.82 -17.28 9.02
CA THR A 61 -0.59 -17.73 9.04
C THR A 61 -0.78 -18.90 9.99
N VAL A 62 0.12 -19.89 9.95
CA VAL A 62 0.09 -21.05 10.84
C VAL A 62 0.28 -20.63 12.29
N ARG A 63 1.18 -19.69 12.61
CA ARG A 63 1.33 -19.17 13.97
C ARG A 63 0.06 -18.50 14.51
N ILE A 64 -0.77 -17.92 13.64
CA ILE A 64 -2.02 -17.27 14.06
C ILE A 64 -3.07 -18.31 14.46
N VAL A 65 -3.30 -19.33 13.61
CA VAL A 65 -4.36 -20.32 13.84
C VAL A 65 -3.92 -21.53 14.67
N GLY A 66 -2.61 -21.71 14.84
CA GLY A 66 -2.01 -22.90 15.44
C GLY A 66 -1.73 -23.98 14.40
N GLY A 67 -0.71 -24.79 14.68
CA GLY A 67 -0.27 -25.87 13.80
C GLY A 67 1.21 -26.17 14.00
N THR A 68 1.93 -26.46 12.91
CA THR A 68 3.36 -26.80 12.94
C THR A 68 4.13 -25.85 12.03
N VAL A 69 5.18 -25.22 12.58
CA VAL A 69 6.14 -24.40 11.84
C VAL A 69 7.51 -25.03 12.03
N ASP A 70 8.17 -25.40 10.93
CA ASP A 70 9.51 -26.00 10.92
C ASP A 70 9.64 -27.21 11.86
N GLY A 71 8.62 -28.08 11.88
CA GLY A 71 8.55 -29.28 12.72
C GLY A 71 8.14 -29.03 14.17
N VAL A 72 7.98 -27.79 14.60
CA VAL A 72 7.60 -27.42 15.98
C VAL A 72 6.13 -27.04 16.06
N ALA A 73 5.40 -27.65 17.01
CA ALA A 73 4.02 -27.30 17.29
C ALA A 73 3.94 -25.88 17.90
N VAL A 74 3.09 -25.04 17.32
CA VAL A 74 2.85 -23.67 17.77
C VAL A 74 1.38 -23.49 18.16
N PRO A 75 1.07 -22.97 19.36
CA PRO A 75 -0.30 -22.64 19.73
C PRO A 75 -0.78 -21.44 18.91
N GLY A 76 -2.03 -21.48 18.47
CA GLY A 76 -2.66 -20.36 17.78
C GLY A 76 -3.01 -19.23 18.75
N VAL A 77 -2.95 -18.00 18.28
CA VAL A 77 -3.39 -16.81 19.04
C VAL A 77 -4.83 -16.41 18.75
N MET A 78 -5.44 -16.95 17.68
CA MET A 78 -6.80 -16.62 17.28
C MET A 78 -7.55 -17.86 16.75
N LYS A 79 -8.76 -18.09 17.26
CA LYS A 79 -9.69 -19.09 16.70
C LYS A 79 -10.33 -18.54 15.43
N THR A 80 -9.77 -18.88 14.26
CA THR A 80 -10.29 -18.45 12.97
C THR A 80 -9.88 -19.43 11.86
N THR A 81 -10.36 -19.21 10.64
CA THR A 81 -9.97 -20.02 9.48
C THR A 81 -8.59 -19.60 8.96
N LYS A 82 -7.86 -20.54 8.33
CA LYS A 82 -6.56 -20.24 7.67
C LYS A 82 -6.66 -19.09 6.66
N ALA A 83 -7.75 -19.03 5.88
CA ALA A 83 -7.95 -17.97 4.91
C ALA A 83 -8.07 -16.57 5.56
N LYS A 84 -8.83 -16.46 6.65
CA LYS A 84 -8.95 -15.20 7.41
C LYS A 84 -7.62 -14.83 8.07
N ALA A 85 -6.94 -15.79 8.68
CA ALA A 85 -5.63 -15.56 9.28
C ALA A 85 -4.59 -15.13 8.25
N ASN A 86 -4.62 -15.70 7.04
CA ASN A 86 -3.75 -15.29 5.94
C ASN A 86 -3.98 -13.84 5.54
N ALA A 87 -5.26 -13.44 5.43
CA ALA A 87 -5.60 -12.05 5.12
C ALA A 87 -5.12 -11.08 6.20
N LEU A 88 -5.27 -11.44 7.48
CA LEU A 88 -4.77 -10.66 8.60
C LEU A 88 -3.24 -10.58 8.60
N ALA A 89 -2.55 -11.70 8.40
CA ALA A 89 -1.09 -11.77 8.35
C ALA A 89 -0.51 -10.93 7.21
N ALA A 90 -1.04 -11.12 5.98
CA ALA A 90 -0.59 -10.38 4.80
C ALA A 90 -0.76 -8.87 4.99
N THR A 91 -1.90 -8.47 5.56
CA THR A 91 -2.20 -7.06 5.86
C THR A 91 -1.23 -6.51 6.91
N ALA A 92 -1.02 -7.22 8.01
CA ALA A 92 -0.13 -6.78 9.09
C ALA A 92 1.33 -6.68 8.61
N MET A 93 1.83 -7.69 7.89
CA MET A 93 3.18 -7.67 7.33
C MET A 93 3.36 -6.52 6.32
N ASN A 94 2.38 -6.32 5.43
CA ASN A 94 2.41 -5.19 4.50
C ASN A 94 2.41 -3.83 5.23
N ARG A 95 1.67 -3.69 6.34
CA ARG A 95 1.67 -2.47 7.16
C ARG A 95 3.05 -2.20 7.74
N VAL A 96 3.67 -3.19 8.35
CA VAL A 96 5.01 -3.06 8.94
C VAL A 96 6.03 -2.68 7.89
N SER A 97 6.01 -3.33 6.71
CA SER A 97 6.92 -3.00 5.61
C SER A 97 6.75 -1.56 5.10
N ASN A 98 5.51 -1.10 4.92
CA ASN A 98 5.24 0.27 4.47
C ASN A 98 5.57 1.32 5.54
N GLU A 99 5.35 1.00 6.81
CA GLU A 99 5.72 1.89 7.91
C GLU A 99 7.24 2.06 8.02
N ALA A 100 7.98 0.95 7.97
CA ALA A 100 9.43 0.98 7.99
C ALA A 100 9.97 1.79 6.80
N ALA A 101 9.43 1.56 5.60
CA ALA A 101 9.80 2.32 4.41
C ALA A 101 9.53 3.82 4.58
N LEU A 102 8.33 4.20 5.05
CA LEU A 102 7.99 5.61 5.27
C LEU A 102 8.94 6.30 6.25
N ARG A 103 9.24 5.66 7.38
CA ARG A 103 10.18 6.19 8.38
C ARG A 103 11.57 6.37 7.80
N THR A 104 12.07 5.38 7.06
CA THR A 104 13.33 5.51 6.33
C THR A 104 13.29 6.69 5.36
N PHE A 105 12.19 6.90 4.64
CA PHE A 105 12.08 8.04 3.72
C PHE A 105 12.07 9.38 4.45
N GLN A 106 11.42 9.47 5.61
CA GLN A 106 11.36 10.66 6.45
C GLN A 106 12.72 10.99 7.08
N GLU A 107 13.47 10.00 7.54
CA GLU A 107 14.84 10.17 8.06
C GLU A 107 15.83 10.64 7.00
N ASN A 108 15.47 10.52 5.71
CA ASN A 108 16.28 10.92 4.57
C ASN A 108 15.56 12.03 3.74
N SER A 109 14.85 12.95 4.41
CA SER A 109 14.14 14.06 3.74
C SER A 109 15.07 15.10 3.09
N ASP A 110 16.36 15.04 3.41
CA ASP A 110 17.43 15.76 2.74
C ASP A 110 17.57 15.35 1.26
N VAL A 111 17.30 14.10 0.92
CA VAL A 111 17.36 13.57 -0.47
C VAL A 111 16.00 13.10 -1.02
N ILE A 112 15.04 12.78 -0.16
CA ILE A 112 13.68 12.38 -0.56
C ILE A 112 12.74 13.56 -0.32
N LYS A 113 11.97 13.95 -1.35
CA LYS A 113 11.00 15.06 -1.22
C LYS A 113 9.57 14.60 -1.01
N ALA A 114 9.24 13.40 -1.49
CA ALA A 114 7.89 12.89 -1.45
C ALA A 114 7.86 11.36 -1.41
N VAL A 115 6.69 10.83 -1.08
CA VAL A 115 6.37 9.41 -1.16
C VAL A 115 5.17 9.24 -2.07
N THR A 116 5.19 8.21 -2.91
CA THR A 116 4.09 7.88 -3.81
C THR A 116 3.61 6.46 -3.58
N GLN A 117 2.32 6.22 -3.70
CA GLN A 117 1.81 4.86 -3.68
C GLN A 117 1.94 4.22 -5.06
N VAL A 118 2.54 3.04 -5.09
CA VAL A 118 2.50 2.15 -6.25
C VAL A 118 1.64 0.94 -5.94
N SER A 119 0.61 0.72 -6.76
CA SER A 119 -0.27 -0.43 -6.65
C SER A 119 0.10 -1.53 -7.64
N THR A 120 -0.24 -2.77 -7.30
CA THR A 120 0.02 -3.92 -8.16
C THR A 120 -0.76 -3.79 -9.47
N LEU A 121 -0.10 -3.99 -10.61
CA LEU A 121 -0.72 -3.89 -11.92
C LEU A 121 -1.26 -5.25 -12.37
N ASP A 122 -2.43 -5.64 -11.86
CA ASP A 122 -3.12 -6.87 -12.23
C ASP A 122 -4.65 -6.78 -12.10
N ASN A 123 -5.35 -7.91 -12.25
CA ASN A 123 -6.80 -8.00 -12.20
C ASN A 123 -7.41 -8.18 -10.79
N LYS A 124 -6.60 -8.05 -9.73
CA LYS A 124 -7.03 -8.21 -8.33
C LYS A 124 -6.82 -6.93 -7.51
N THR A 125 -6.40 -5.84 -8.14
CA THR A 125 -6.26 -4.55 -7.47
C THR A 125 -7.62 -3.90 -7.29
N SER A 126 -7.94 -3.51 -6.06
CA SER A 126 -9.21 -2.90 -5.69
C SER A 126 -9.32 -1.44 -6.16
N ASP A 127 -10.55 -0.95 -6.32
CA ASP A 127 -10.84 0.44 -6.72
C ASP A 127 -10.10 1.48 -5.88
N ILE A 128 -10.04 1.29 -4.55
CA ILE A 128 -9.27 2.17 -3.67
C ILE A 128 -7.76 2.15 -3.97
N CYS A 129 -7.18 0.99 -4.26
CA CYS A 129 -5.76 0.95 -4.64
C CYS A 129 -5.52 1.54 -6.03
N ILE A 130 -6.45 1.32 -6.97
CA ILE A 130 -6.42 1.92 -8.31
C ILE A 130 -6.43 3.46 -8.19
N ALA A 131 -7.40 4.01 -7.46
CA ALA A 131 -7.55 5.45 -7.27
C ALA A 131 -6.33 6.12 -6.61
N TYR A 132 -5.71 5.41 -5.65
CA TYR A 132 -4.53 5.89 -4.95
C TYR A 132 -3.20 5.63 -5.67
N SER A 133 -3.19 4.84 -6.74
CA SER A 133 -1.95 4.54 -7.48
C SER A 133 -1.42 5.79 -8.16
N GLY A 134 -0.18 6.18 -7.83
CA GLY A 134 0.46 7.39 -8.32
C GLY A 134 0.16 8.65 -7.48
N GLN A 135 -0.77 8.57 -6.52
CA GLN A 135 -0.94 9.67 -5.55
C GLN A 135 0.35 9.83 -4.74
N THR A 136 0.75 11.07 -4.57
CA THR A 136 2.05 11.49 -4.05
C THR A 136 1.86 12.52 -2.95
N TRP A 137 2.62 12.37 -1.88
CA TRP A 137 2.56 13.20 -0.68
C TRP A 137 3.96 13.68 -0.30
N ASN A 138 4.06 14.89 0.23
CA ASN A 138 5.31 15.39 0.79
C ASN A 138 5.77 14.44 1.90
N VAL A 139 7.06 14.10 1.95
CA VAL A 139 7.56 13.06 2.86
C VAL A 139 7.46 13.48 4.33
N GLU A 140 7.63 14.77 4.63
CA GLU A 140 7.64 15.31 5.99
C GLU A 140 6.22 15.61 6.48
N THR A 141 5.42 16.30 5.66
CA THR A 141 4.08 16.76 6.06
C THR A 141 2.97 15.77 5.73
N LEU A 142 3.22 14.80 4.84
CA LEU A 142 2.23 13.87 4.28
C LEU A 142 1.05 14.57 3.59
N GLN A 143 1.18 15.86 3.27
CA GLN A 143 0.20 16.59 2.50
C GLN A 143 0.27 16.19 1.02
N PRO A 144 -0.87 16.08 0.32
CA PRO A 144 -0.88 15.76 -1.10
C PRO A 144 -0.06 16.77 -1.91
N VAL A 145 0.76 16.27 -2.83
CA VAL A 145 1.52 17.08 -3.79
C VAL A 145 0.74 17.09 -5.11
N PRO A 146 0.37 18.27 -5.65
CA PRO A 146 -0.31 18.36 -6.94
C PRO A 146 0.40 17.53 -8.03
N PRO A 147 -0.35 16.84 -8.90
CA PRO A 147 -1.81 16.86 -9.06
C PRO A 147 -2.57 15.95 -8.08
N SER A 148 -1.89 15.31 -7.12
CA SER A 148 -2.52 14.43 -6.14
C SER A 148 -3.49 15.21 -5.26
N ARG A 149 -4.67 14.61 -5.01
CA ARG A 149 -5.75 15.25 -4.23
C ARG A 149 -6.19 14.39 -3.05
N LEU A 150 -5.94 13.08 -3.11
CA LEU A 150 -6.37 12.18 -2.05
C LEU A 150 -5.45 12.33 -0.83
N PRO A 151 -5.99 12.49 0.38
CA PRO A 151 -5.17 12.56 1.60
C PRO A 151 -4.48 11.22 1.86
N PHE A 152 -3.32 11.28 2.53
CA PHE A 152 -2.47 10.10 2.77
C PHE A 152 -3.23 8.95 3.44
N ASN A 153 -4.10 9.27 4.41
CA ASN A 153 -4.99 8.33 5.11
C ASN A 153 -4.25 7.06 5.55
N SER A 154 -3.17 7.23 6.33
CA SER A 154 -2.31 6.17 6.87
C SER A 154 -1.53 5.33 5.83
N GLY A 155 -1.69 5.60 4.54
CA GLY A 155 -1.01 4.89 3.47
C GLY A 155 -1.44 3.41 3.32
N PRO A 156 -0.71 2.61 2.53
CA PRO A 156 -0.93 1.17 2.45
C PRO A 156 -0.54 0.43 3.76
N PRO A 157 -1.22 -0.67 4.12
CA PRO A 157 -2.36 -1.27 3.44
C PRO A 157 -3.66 -0.51 3.72
N ARG A 158 -4.45 -0.25 2.67
CA ARG A 158 -5.73 0.47 2.80
C ARG A 158 -6.92 -0.44 3.09
N HIS A 159 -6.77 -1.74 2.83
CA HIS A 159 -7.78 -2.77 3.05
C HIS A 159 -7.09 -4.13 3.29
N PHE A 160 -7.86 -5.14 3.70
CA PHE A 160 -7.33 -6.51 3.84
C PHE A 160 -6.79 -7.03 2.51
N ASN A 161 -5.65 -7.72 2.54
CA ASN A 161 -4.95 -8.21 1.34
C ASN A 161 -4.48 -7.11 0.37
N CYS A 162 -4.29 -5.86 0.84
CA CYS A 162 -3.66 -4.84 0.04
C CYS A 162 -2.21 -5.24 -0.33
N ARG A 163 -1.86 -5.08 -1.60
CA ARG A 163 -0.52 -5.36 -2.16
C ARG A 163 0.19 -4.11 -2.66
N SER A 164 -0.38 -2.94 -2.37
CA SER A 164 0.23 -1.65 -2.66
C SER A 164 1.39 -1.37 -1.71
N ARG A 165 2.34 -0.56 -2.17
CA ARG A 165 3.50 -0.14 -1.39
C ARG A 165 3.80 1.34 -1.60
N LEU A 166 4.55 1.92 -0.67
CA LEU A 166 5.14 3.25 -0.83
C LEU A 166 6.46 3.15 -1.59
N ARG A 167 6.69 4.13 -2.46
CA ARG A 167 7.94 4.34 -3.20
C ARG A 167 8.43 5.76 -2.89
N PRO A 168 9.74 5.97 -2.66
CA PRO A 168 10.25 7.32 -2.49
C PRO A 168 10.26 8.07 -3.83
N VAL A 169 10.14 9.39 -3.75
CA VAL A 169 10.39 10.33 -4.83
C VAL A 169 11.55 11.19 -4.39
N THR A 170 12.69 11.01 -5.05
CA THR A 170 13.92 11.76 -4.75
C THR A 170 13.81 13.19 -5.24
N LYS A 171 14.60 14.06 -4.64
CA LYS A 171 14.95 15.36 -5.23
C LYS A 171 15.70 15.12 -6.53
N SER A 172 15.50 16.01 -7.49
CA SER A 172 16.31 16.12 -8.71
C SER A 172 17.73 16.51 -8.36
N PHE A 173 18.69 16.23 -9.25
CA PHE A 173 20.07 16.69 -9.07
C PHE A 173 20.13 18.21 -8.97
N LYS A 174 19.30 18.92 -9.73
CA LYS A 174 19.16 20.38 -9.62
C LYS A 174 18.71 20.82 -8.22
N GLU A 175 17.72 20.16 -7.64
CA GLU A 175 17.26 20.43 -6.25
C GLU A 175 18.36 20.12 -5.21
N LEU A 176 19.31 19.24 -5.54
CA LEU A 176 20.47 18.91 -4.70
C LEU A 176 21.72 19.76 -5.01
N GLY A 177 21.64 20.71 -5.95
CA GLY A 177 22.79 21.52 -6.37
C GLY A 177 23.85 20.74 -7.16
N ILE A 178 23.48 19.60 -7.74
CA ILE A 178 24.34 18.76 -8.58
C ILE A 178 24.06 19.08 -10.05
N ASP A 179 25.09 19.53 -10.77
CA ASP A 179 25.00 19.77 -12.22
C ASP A 179 25.20 18.45 -12.99
N ALA A 180 24.12 17.67 -13.08
CA ALA A 180 24.09 16.41 -13.80
C ALA A 180 22.72 16.18 -14.46
N LYS A 181 22.70 15.37 -15.52
CA LYS A 181 21.45 14.94 -16.15
C LYS A 181 20.69 13.98 -15.23
N GLU A 182 19.37 14.15 -15.15
CA GLU A 182 18.50 13.26 -14.39
C GLU A 182 18.56 11.82 -14.90
N ILE A 183 18.46 10.87 -13.98
CA ILE A 183 18.43 9.45 -14.31
C ILE A 183 17.00 9.08 -14.74
N PRO A 184 16.82 8.45 -15.92
CA PRO A 184 15.51 7.97 -16.34
C PRO A 184 14.90 6.98 -15.34
N PRO A 185 13.57 6.92 -15.24
CA PRO A 185 12.89 5.90 -14.43
C PRO A 185 13.32 4.48 -14.83
N GLY A 186 13.53 3.61 -13.83
CA GLY A 186 13.78 2.19 -14.06
C GLY A 186 12.53 1.43 -14.49
N THR A 187 12.52 0.11 -14.30
CA THR A 187 11.36 -0.75 -14.57
C THR A 187 10.75 -1.32 -13.29
N ARG A 188 9.48 -1.77 -13.38
CA ARG A 188 8.77 -2.50 -12.32
C ARG A 188 7.98 -3.66 -12.90
N ALA A 189 7.63 -4.62 -12.05
CA ALA A 189 6.81 -5.76 -12.44
C ALA A 189 5.35 -5.37 -12.69
N SER A 190 4.75 -6.00 -13.72
CA SER A 190 3.32 -6.00 -14.05
C SER A 190 2.89 -7.43 -14.40
N MET A 191 1.58 -7.67 -14.55
CA MET A 191 1.07 -8.98 -14.95
C MET A 191 1.52 -9.44 -16.35
N ASP A 192 1.93 -8.52 -17.23
CA ASP A 192 2.42 -8.84 -18.59
C ASP A 192 3.95 -8.77 -18.71
N GLY A 193 4.68 -8.71 -17.59
CA GLY A 193 6.13 -8.53 -17.56
C GLY A 193 6.57 -7.16 -17.04
N GLN A 194 7.79 -6.74 -17.36
CA GLN A 194 8.34 -5.48 -16.88
C GLN A 194 7.77 -4.28 -17.64
N VAL A 195 7.44 -3.23 -16.91
CA VAL A 195 6.94 -1.94 -17.42
C VAL A 195 7.75 -0.78 -16.80
N PRO A 196 7.70 0.44 -17.36
CA PRO A 196 8.33 1.60 -16.72
C PRO A 196 7.89 1.77 -15.25
N ALA A 197 8.81 2.15 -14.37
CA ALA A 197 8.57 2.25 -12.93
C ALA A 197 7.56 3.35 -12.55
N ASP A 198 7.37 4.30 -13.44
CA ASP A 198 6.52 5.49 -13.33
C ASP A 198 5.20 5.39 -14.11
N ILE A 199 4.97 4.30 -14.86
CA ILE A 199 3.69 4.08 -15.55
C ILE A 199 2.51 4.25 -14.59
N THR A 200 1.53 5.06 -14.96
CA THR A 200 0.31 5.26 -14.18
C THR A 200 -0.61 4.05 -14.28
N PHE A 201 -1.58 3.93 -13.37
CA PHE A 201 -2.58 2.87 -13.47
C PHE A 201 -3.49 3.07 -14.70
N ASP A 202 -3.74 4.32 -15.06
CA ASP A 202 -4.52 4.71 -16.23
C ASP A 202 -3.82 4.24 -17.53
N GLU A 203 -2.55 4.57 -17.71
CA GLU A 203 -1.75 4.11 -18.85
C GLU A 203 -1.63 2.59 -18.93
N PHE A 204 -1.56 1.91 -17.79
CA PHE A 204 -1.61 0.46 -17.73
C PHE A 204 -2.97 -0.06 -18.23
N LEU A 205 -4.08 0.56 -17.81
CA LEU A 205 -5.43 0.12 -18.09
C LEU A 205 -5.86 0.39 -19.55
N VAL A 206 -5.40 1.50 -20.13
CA VAL A 206 -5.60 1.83 -21.56
C VAL A 206 -5.03 0.75 -22.47
N LYS A 207 -3.93 0.11 -22.07
CA LYS A 207 -3.30 -0.99 -22.84
C LYS A 207 -4.03 -2.33 -22.73
N LYS A 208 -5.12 -2.41 -21.97
CA LYS A 208 -5.87 -3.66 -21.74
C LYS A 208 -7.11 -3.74 -22.61
N SER A 209 -7.57 -4.96 -22.86
CA SER A 209 -8.83 -5.21 -23.55
C SER A 209 -10.02 -4.69 -22.74
N GLU A 210 -11.11 -4.33 -23.42
CA GLU A 210 -12.35 -3.91 -22.75
C GLU A 210 -12.87 -4.98 -21.77
N THR A 211 -12.75 -6.26 -22.13
CA THR A 211 -13.11 -7.38 -21.24
C THR A 211 -12.32 -7.33 -19.92
N PHE A 212 -11.03 -7.00 -19.98
CA PHE A 212 -10.20 -6.85 -18.78
C PHE A 212 -10.64 -5.64 -17.96
N GLN A 213 -10.82 -4.49 -18.61
CA GLN A 213 -11.25 -3.24 -17.95
C GLN A 213 -12.60 -3.44 -17.24
N ASN A 214 -13.56 -4.08 -17.93
CA ASN A 214 -14.89 -4.38 -17.40
C ASN A 214 -14.83 -5.39 -16.24
N LYS A 215 -13.91 -6.34 -16.27
CA LYS A 215 -13.69 -7.28 -15.14
C LYS A 215 -13.10 -6.57 -13.93
N LEU A 216 -12.22 -5.59 -14.14
CA LEU A 216 -11.52 -4.89 -13.07
C LEU A 216 -12.41 -3.83 -12.39
N LEU A 217 -12.99 -2.91 -13.16
CA LEU A 217 -13.77 -1.78 -12.64
C LEU A 217 -15.28 -2.08 -12.53
N GLY A 218 -15.74 -3.12 -13.21
CA GLY A 218 -17.16 -3.33 -13.52
C GLY A 218 -17.56 -2.61 -14.80
N LYS A 219 -18.50 -3.19 -15.55
CA LYS A 219 -18.90 -2.73 -16.90
C LYS A 219 -19.24 -1.24 -16.97
N LYS A 220 -20.12 -0.76 -16.08
CA LYS A 220 -20.56 0.64 -16.07
C LYS A 220 -19.44 1.61 -15.71
N ARG A 221 -18.67 1.36 -14.64
CA ARG A 221 -17.54 2.22 -14.26
C ARG A 221 -16.45 2.27 -15.34
N ALA A 222 -16.16 1.12 -15.95
CA ALA A 222 -15.22 1.04 -17.06
C ALA A 222 -15.69 1.86 -18.26
N GLN A 223 -16.99 1.88 -18.54
CA GLN A 223 -17.57 2.72 -19.60
C GLN A 223 -17.38 4.21 -19.30
N LEU A 224 -17.81 4.68 -18.11
CA LEU A 224 -17.64 6.07 -17.68
C LEU A 224 -16.17 6.53 -17.73
N TRP A 225 -15.23 5.63 -17.39
CA TRP A 225 -13.80 5.91 -17.47
C TRP A 225 -13.30 6.00 -18.92
N ARG A 226 -13.72 5.08 -19.80
CA ARG A 226 -13.38 5.13 -21.24
C ARG A 226 -13.91 6.39 -21.91
N ASP A 227 -15.12 6.80 -21.52
CA ASP A 227 -15.79 8.01 -22.02
C ASP A 227 -15.21 9.30 -21.40
N LYS A 228 -14.24 9.17 -20.48
CA LYS A 228 -13.57 10.26 -19.77
C LYS A 228 -14.48 11.12 -18.90
N GLU A 229 -15.68 10.61 -18.56
CA GLU A 229 -16.60 11.26 -17.62
C GLU A 229 -16.07 11.19 -16.17
N ILE A 230 -15.33 10.13 -15.87
CA ILE A 230 -14.61 9.95 -14.61
C ILE A 230 -13.12 9.65 -14.82
N THR A 231 -12.32 10.10 -13.85
CA THR A 231 -10.94 9.65 -13.67
C THR A 231 -10.89 8.50 -12.66
N LEU A 232 -9.81 7.72 -12.67
CA LEU A 232 -9.61 6.63 -11.70
C LEU A 232 -9.59 7.13 -10.24
N THR A 233 -9.16 8.37 -9.99
CA THR A 233 -9.16 8.97 -8.65
C THR A 233 -10.58 9.23 -8.13
N GLN A 234 -11.56 9.44 -9.02
CA GLN A 234 -12.96 9.64 -8.64
C GLN A 234 -13.69 8.33 -8.29
N LEU A 235 -13.05 7.17 -8.40
CA LEU A 235 -13.65 5.90 -7.96
C LEU A 235 -13.89 5.83 -6.44
N VAL A 236 -13.28 6.74 -5.68
CA VAL A 236 -13.39 6.80 -4.22
C VAL A 236 -13.74 8.19 -3.72
N ASP A 237 -14.32 8.27 -2.53
CA ASP A 237 -14.46 9.54 -1.79
C ASP A 237 -13.12 10.01 -1.20
N PHE A 238 -13.11 11.19 -0.56
CA PHE A 238 -11.91 11.75 0.08
C PHE A 238 -11.36 10.89 1.24
N ARG A 239 -12.19 10.00 1.81
CA ARG A 239 -11.81 9.06 2.86
C ARG A 239 -11.25 7.75 2.27
N GLY A 240 -11.36 7.57 0.96
CA GLY A 240 -10.93 6.38 0.22
C GLY A 240 -12.00 5.30 0.09
N PHE A 241 -13.26 5.57 0.44
CA PHE A 241 -14.33 4.59 0.25
C PHE A 241 -14.73 4.52 -1.23
N PRO A 242 -14.79 3.31 -1.84
CA PRO A 242 -15.30 3.15 -3.20
C PRO A 242 -16.72 3.69 -3.34
N LEU A 243 -16.95 4.50 -4.37
CA LEU A 243 -18.26 5.07 -4.68
C LEU A 243 -19.15 4.05 -5.40
N THR A 244 -20.44 4.08 -5.09
CA THR A 244 -21.45 3.34 -5.87
C THR A 244 -21.61 3.97 -7.26
N LEU A 245 -22.26 3.24 -8.18
CA LEU A 245 -22.55 3.78 -9.51
C LEU A 245 -23.44 5.03 -9.44
N GLU A 246 -24.48 4.99 -8.61
CA GLU A 246 -25.37 6.12 -8.37
C GLU A 246 -24.61 7.35 -7.84
N GLN A 247 -23.66 7.16 -6.91
CA GLN A 247 -22.82 8.24 -6.41
C GLN A 247 -21.91 8.83 -7.49
N LEU A 248 -21.39 8.00 -8.39
CA LEU A 248 -20.58 8.46 -9.53
C LEU A 248 -21.43 9.24 -10.54
N GLU A 249 -22.61 8.74 -10.88
CA GLU A 249 -23.55 9.38 -11.80
C GLU A 249 -23.99 10.76 -11.26
N ASN A 250 -24.30 10.87 -9.97
CA ASN A 250 -24.62 12.15 -9.33
C ASN A 250 -23.43 13.13 -9.37
N GLN A 251 -22.20 12.66 -9.15
CA GLN A 251 -21.00 13.51 -9.27
C GLN A 251 -20.73 14.03 -10.69
N ILE A 252 -21.23 13.33 -11.70
CA ILE A 252 -21.12 13.77 -13.10
C ILE A 252 -22.22 14.78 -13.41
N GLY A 253 -23.46 14.54 -12.96
CA GLY A 253 -24.61 15.43 -13.19
C GLY A 253 -24.49 16.81 -12.53
N ASP A 254 -23.67 16.94 -11.48
CA ASP A 254 -23.39 18.21 -10.80
C ASP A 254 -22.26 19.04 -11.46
N LYS A 255 -21.66 18.58 -12.58
CA LYS A 255 -20.60 19.29 -13.32
C LYS A 255 -21.13 20.04 -14.54
#